data_AF-A0A7K9VS88-F1
#
_entry.id   AF-A0A7K9VS88-F1
#
_cell.length_a   1.000
_cell.length_b   1.000
_cell.length_c   1.000
_cell.angle_alpha   90.00
_cell.angle_beta   90.00
_cell.angle_gamma   90.00
#
_symmetry.space_group_name_H-M   'P 1'
#
loop_
_entity.id
_entity.type
_entity.pdbx_description
1 polymer ?
#
loop_
_entity_poly.entity_id
_entity_poly.type
_entity_poly.pdbx_seq_one_letter_code
_entity_poly.pdbx_strand_id
1 'polypeptide(L)'
;MLFLWLYMFYSCAGSCAGLAARGSPAPPRAPPLLPGEPGEGSSLEEQRAAPDAGSPISSFFNGSGTKRLPQAIIIGVKKGGTRALLEFLRVHPDVRAVGAEPHFFDRNYERGLAWYRDLMPRTLEGQITMEKTPSYFVTKEAPARISSMSKGTKLIVVVRDPVTRAISDYTQ
;
A
#
# COMPACT_ATOMS: atom_id res chain seq x y z
N MET A 1 -32.28 -21.38 -7.14
CA MET A 1 -31.20 -21.31 -6.13
C MET A 1 -30.37 -22.60 -6.16
N LEU A 2 -29.55 -22.81 -7.21
CA LEU A 2 -28.72 -24.03 -7.32
C LEU A 2 -27.38 -23.82 -8.07
N PHE A 3 -26.99 -22.57 -8.39
CA PHE A 3 -25.77 -22.28 -9.16
C PHE A 3 -24.59 -21.72 -8.33
N LEU A 4 -24.74 -21.56 -7.02
CA LEU A 4 -23.66 -21.06 -6.14
C LEU A 4 -22.81 -22.15 -5.48
N TRP A 5 -23.19 -23.43 -5.60
CA TRP A 5 -22.47 -24.55 -4.98
C TRP A 5 -21.37 -25.17 -5.84
N LEU A 6 -21.30 -24.84 -7.14
CA LEU A 6 -20.28 -25.46 -8.02
C LEU A 6 -18.89 -24.80 -7.92
N TYR A 7 -18.80 -23.55 -7.44
CA TYR A 7 -17.52 -22.83 -7.39
C TYR A 7 -16.63 -23.18 -6.19
N MET A 8 -17.18 -23.84 -5.15
CA MET A 8 -16.42 -24.20 -3.95
C MET A 8 -15.79 -25.60 -4.01
N PHE A 9 -16.02 -26.37 -5.07
CA PHE A 9 -15.41 -27.69 -5.27
C PHE A 9 -14.34 -27.73 -6.37
N TYR A 10 -14.28 -26.73 -7.26
CA TYR A 10 -13.41 -26.76 -8.44
C TYR A 10 -11.97 -26.25 -8.23
N SER A 11 -11.56 -25.93 -6.98
CA SER A 11 -10.20 -25.45 -6.69
C SER A 11 -9.37 -26.36 -5.78
N CYS A 12 -9.84 -27.58 -5.49
CA CYS A 12 -9.07 -28.55 -4.69
C CYS A 12 -8.40 -29.67 -5.50
N ALA A 13 -8.47 -29.64 -6.83
CA ALA A 13 -7.82 -30.65 -7.68
C ALA A 13 -7.01 -29.97 -8.79
N GLY A 14 -5.77 -29.59 -8.47
CA GLY A 14 -4.87 -29.00 -9.47
C GLY A 14 -3.46 -28.74 -8.96
N SER A 15 -2.64 -29.81 -8.97
CA SER A 15 -1.16 -29.78 -9.15
C SER A 15 -0.31 -29.14 -8.03
N CYS A 16 0.91 -29.57 -7.72
CA CYS A 16 1.76 -30.67 -8.16
C CYS A 16 2.86 -30.82 -7.08
N ALA A 17 3.15 -32.05 -6.66
CA ALA A 17 4.39 -32.38 -5.98
C ALA A 17 5.54 -32.35 -7.00
N GLY A 18 6.63 -31.65 -6.70
CA GLY A 18 7.80 -31.55 -7.56
C GLY A 18 8.96 -30.85 -6.85
N LEU A 19 9.66 -31.61 -6.02
CA LEU A 19 10.88 -31.20 -5.32
C LEU A 19 12.09 -31.58 -6.19
N ALA A 20 12.90 -30.62 -6.62
CA ALA A 20 14.31 -30.86 -6.95
C ALA A 20 15.10 -29.55 -7.05
N ALA A 21 16.16 -29.49 -6.25
CA ALA A 21 17.12 -28.41 -6.14
C ALA A 21 18.02 -28.29 -7.38
N ARG A 22 18.59 -27.09 -7.60
CA ARG A 22 20.02 -26.87 -7.92
C ARG A 22 20.36 -25.38 -8.16
N GLY A 23 21.39 -24.92 -7.45
CA GLY A 23 22.48 -24.12 -8.04
C GLY A 23 22.34 -22.60 -8.03
N SER A 24 22.89 -21.95 -6.99
CA SER A 24 23.33 -20.55 -7.06
C SER A 24 24.62 -20.44 -7.87
N PRO A 25 24.80 -19.39 -8.71
CA PRO A 25 26.12 -18.92 -9.09
C PRO A 25 26.51 -17.64 -8.32
N ALA A 26 27.71 -17.67 -7.76
CA ALA A 26 28.40 -16.55 -7.13
C ALA A 26 28.90 -15.53 -8.18
N PRO A 27 29.08 -14.24 -7.82
CA PRO A 27 29.67 -13.24 -8.72
C PRO A 27 31.20 -13.40 -8.86
N PRO A 28 31.79 -13.02 -10.01
CA PRO A 28 33.22 -13.18 -10.26
C PRO A 28 34.09 -12.17 -9.50
N ARG A 29 35.26 -12.65 -9.07
CA ARG A 29 36.33 -11.89 -8.38
C ARG A 29 37.06 -10.98 -9.38
N ALA A 30 37.34 -9.74 -8.96
CA ALA A 30 38.23 -8.81 -9.67
C ALA A 30 39.73 -9.15 -9.41
N PRO A 31 40.64 -8.88 -10.36
CA PRO A 31 42.08 -9.11 -10.22
C PRO A 31 42.80 -7.96 -9.45
N PRO A 32 44.06 -8.15 -9.02
CA PRO A 32 44.64 -7.33 -7.95
C PRO A 32 45.84 -6.44 -8.38
N LEU A 33 46.19 -5.50 -7.48
CA LEU A 33 47.48 -4.75 -7.32
C LEU A 33 47.71 -3.57 -8.30
N LEU A 34 48.28 -2.40 -7.97
CA LEU A 34 49.32 -1.96 -7.01
C LEU A 34 49.17 -0.45 -6.63
N PRO A 35 49.95 0.07 -5.65
CA PRO A 35 49.74 1.38 -5.01
C PRO A 35 50.61 2.54 -5.54
N GLY A 36 50.08 3.76 -5.37
CA GLY A 36 50.81 4.99 -4.98
C GLY A 36 51.69 5.69 -6.01
N GLU A 37 51.40 6.97 -6.29
CA GLU A 37 52.31 8.11 -6.07
C GLU A 37 51.50 9.44 -6.10
N PRO A 38 51.96 10.51 -5.42
CA PRO A 38 51.19 11.73 -5.13
C PRO A 38 51.58 12.93 -6.03
N GLY A 39 50.74 13.98 -6.04
CA GLY A 39 51.15 15.30 -6.56
C GLY A 39 49.99 16.27 -6.84
N GLU A 40 49.94 17.36 -6.06
CA GLU A 40 49.60 18.75 -6.43
C GLU A 40 48.25 19.00 -7.14
N GLY A 41 47.30 19.82 -6.67
CA GLY A 41 47.37 21.05 -5.90
C GLY A 41 46.54 22.10 -6.65
N SER A 42 45.45 22.61 -6.07
CA SER A 42 44.97 24.00 -6.19
C SER A 42 43.54 24.15 -5.66
N SER A 43 43.44 24.95 -4.61
CA SER A 43 42.28 25.66 -4.07
C SER A 43 41.29 26.19 -5.10
N LEU A 44 39.99 26.11 -4.81
CA LEU A 44 39.08 27.28 -4.72
C LEU A 44 37.91 26.93 -3.79
N GLU A 45 37.74 27.77 -2.78
CA GLU A 45 36.69 27.73 -1.75
C GLU A 45 35.32 28.17 -2.30
N GLU A 46 34.32 27.96 -1.43
CA GLU A 46 33.10 28.78 -1.30
C GLU A 46 31.90 28.31 -2.17
N GLN A 47 30.72 27.98 -1.62
CA GLN A 47 29.92 28.77 -0.69
C GLN A 47 28.82 27.88 -0.06
N ARG A 48 28.64 28.01 1.25
CA ARG A 48 27.51 27.45 2.01
C ARG A 48 26.22 28.16 1.61
N ALA A 49 25.22 27.42 1.13
CA ALA A 49 23.86 27.92 1.00
C ALA A 49 23.02 27.49 2.21
N ALA A 50 22.51 28.49 2.93
CA ALA A 50 21.61 28.37 4.07
C ALA A 50 20.26 27.72 3.70
N PRO A 51 19.52 27.16 4.67
CA PRO A 51 18.17 26.65 4.41
C PRO A 51 17.24 27.82 4.10
N ASP A 52 16.56 27.70 2.96
CA ASP A 52 15.59 28.67 2.48
C ASP A 52 14.45 28.80 3.50
N ALA A 53 14.17 30.04 3.90
CA ALA A 53 13.16 30.39 4.88
C ALA A 53 11.78 30.13 4.28
N GLY A 54 11.28 28.91 4.47
CA GLY A 54 9.91 28.54 4.14
C GLY A 54 8.92 29.50 4.79
N SER A 55 8.02 30.04 3.97
CA SER A 55 7.00 31.01 4.37
C SER A 55 6.27 30.56 5.66
N PRO A 56 6.06 31.47 6.64
CA PRO A 56 5.50 31.12 7.95
C PRO A 56 4.06 30.56 7.89
N ILE A 57 3.39 30.68 6.74
CA ILE A 57 2.02 30.18 6.54
C ILE A 57 1.96 28.65 6.39
N SER A 58 3.05 28.00 5.96
CA SER A 58 3.10 26.54 5.82
C SER A 58 3.27 25.80 7.16
N SER A 59 3.84 26.48 8.16
CA SER A 59 4.04 25.96 9.52
C SER A 59 2.77 25.96 10.39
N PHE A 60 1.76 26.79 10.09
CA PHE A 60 0.56 26.89 10.95
C PHE A 60 -0.43 25.72 10.82
N PHE A 61 -0.40 24.98 9.71
CA PHE A 61 -1.24 23.78 9.54
C PHE A 61 -0.49 22.46 9.79
N ASN A 62 0.80 22.52 10.16
CA ASN A 62 1.66 21.34 10.19
C ASN A 62 1.71 20.62 11.56
N GLY A 63 0.88 21.01 12.52
CA GLY A 63 1.03 20.58 13.93
C GLY A 63 -0.13 19.83 14.58
N SER A 64 -1.38 19.98 14.12
CA SER A 64 -2.52 19.36 14.80
C SER A 64 -2.98 18.09 14.08
N GLY A 65 -2.70 16.93 14.69
CA GLY A 65 -3.23 15.65 14.23
C GLY A 65 -2.25 14.49 14.35
N THR A 66 -2.78 13.33 14.73
CA THR A 66 -2.02 12.08 14.86
C THR A 66 -2.33 11.15 13.70
N LYS A 67 -1.36 10.33 13.29
CA LYS A 67 -1.60 9.26 12.32
C LYS A 67 -2.27 8.09 13.05
N ARG A 68 -3.48 7.76 12.66
CA ARG A 68 -4.26 6.66 13.24
C ARG A 68 -4.38 5.54 12.20
N LEU A 69 -4.52 4.30 12.66
CA LEU A 69 -4.86 3.18 11.77
C LEU A 69 -6.28 3.38 11.20
N PRO A 70 -6.58 2.88 10.00
CA PRO A 70 -7.86 3.11 9.37
C PRO A 70 -8.99 2.44 10.16
N GLN A 71 -10.03 3.22 10.50
CA GLN A 71 -11.22 2.68 11.14
C GLN A 71 -12.20 2.07 10.12
N ALA A 72 -12.09 2.45 8.85
CA ALA A 72 -12.86 1.88 7.75
C ALA A 72 -12.00 1.62 6.51
N ILE A 73 -12.23 0.48 5.84
CA ILE A 73 -11.46 0.05 4.66
C ILE A 73 -12.42 -0.29 3.52
N ILE A 74 -12.17 0.28 2.34
CA ILE A 74 -12.82 -0.15 1.10
C ILE A 74 -12.03 -1.32 0.52
N ILE A 75 -12.50 -2.53 0.76
CA ILE A 75 -11.77 -3.77 0.44
C ILE A 75 -11.98 -4.26 -0.99
N GLY A 76 -12.98 -3.73 -1.71
CA GLY A 76 -13.36 -4.25 -3.01
C GLY A 76 -14.65 -3.66 -3.58
N VAL A 77 -15.06 -4.10 -4.78
CA VAL A 77 -14.33 -5.02 -5.67
C VAL A 77 -13.59 -4.28 -6.78
N LYS A 78 -12.57 -4.90 -7.39
CA LYS A 78 -11.92 -4.35 -8.60
C LYS A 78 -12.98 -4.06 -9.65
N LYS A 79 -12.89 -2.87 -10.27
CA LYS A 79 -13.87 -2.34 -11.24
C LYS A 79 -15.28 -2.05 -10.69
N GLY A 80 -15.47 -2.09 -9.37
CA GLY A 80 -16.74 -1.77 -8.71
C GLY A 80 -17.04 -0.27 -8.58
N GLY A 81 -16.08 0.61 -8.88
CA GLY A 81 -16.22 2.05 -8.65
C GLY A 81 -15.63 2.54 -7.32
N THR A 82 -14.73 1.74 -6.72
CA THR A 82 -14.10 2.03 -5.42
C THR A 82 -13.37 3.38 -5.39
N ARG A 83 -12.71 3.79 -6.50
CA ARG A 83 -12.06 5.10 -6.61
C ARG A 83 -13.06 6.25 -6.49
N ALA A 84 -14.16 6.19 -7.26
CA ALA A 84 -15.18 7.23 -7.23
C ALA A 84 -15.79 7.38 -5.84
N LEU A 85 -16.12 6.26 -5.17
CA LEU A 85 -16.62 6.29 -3.79
C LEU A 85 -15.65 6.99 -2.84
N LEU A 86 -14.35 6.68 -2.91
CA LEU A 86 -13.36 7.30 -2.03
C LEU A 86 -13.27 8.81 -2.24
N GLU A 87 -13.29 9.27 -3.49
CA GLU A 87 -13.27 10.70 -3.78
C GLU A 87 -14.54 11.41 -3.29
N PHE A 88 -15.72 10.79 -3.41
CA PHE A 88 -16.94 11.37 -2.85
C PHE A 88 -16.92 11.42 -1.31
N LEU A 89 -16.40 10.38 -0.65
CA LEU A 89 -16.28 10.35 0.80
C LEU A 89 -15.31 11.41 1.32
N ARG A 90 -14.24 11.73 0.58
CA ARG A 90 -13.28 12.78 0.94
C ARG A 90 -13.87 14.19 0.99
N VAL A 91 -15.03 14.41 0.38
CA VAL A 91 -15.74 15.70 0.47
C VAL A 91 -16.25 15.93 1.90
N HIS A 92 -16.49 14.86 2.67
CA HIS A 92 -16.95 14.98 4.05
C HIS A 92 -15.84 15.52 4.97
N PRO A 93 -16.10 16.54 5.81
CA PRO A 93 -15.08 17.17 6.66
C PRO A 93 -14.43 16.19 7.66
N ASP A 94 -15.18 15.16 8.08
CA ASP A 94 -14.69 14.15 9.03
C ASP A 94 -14.01 12.95 8.37
N VAL A 95 -13.78 12.94 7.06
CA VAL A 95 -13.14 11.81 6.37
C VAL A 95 -11.78 12.20 5.83
N ARG A 96 -10.76 11.42 6.19
CA ARG A 96 -9.41 11.53 5.65
C ARG A 96 -8.98 10.18 5.13
N ALA A 97 -8.41 10.12 3.93
CA ALA A 97 -8.07 8.84 3.32
C ALA A 97 -6.78 8.86 2.52
N VAL A 98 -6.08 7.73 2.51
CA VAL A 98 -4.86 7.53 1.71
C VAL A 98 -5.17 7.63 0.21
N GLY A 99 -4.37 8.41 -0.51
CA GLY A 99 -4.45 8.63 -1.96
C GLY A 99 -4.26 7.35 -2.78
N ALA A 100 -3.08 6.75 -2.60
CA ALA A 100 -2.68 5.52 -3.25
C ALA A 100 -3.29 4.30 -2.56
N GLU A 101 -3.28 3.16 -3.27
CA GLU A 101 -3.65 1.86 -2.69
C GLU A 101 -2.44 1.31 -1.90
N PRO A 102 -2.51 1.19 -0.56
CA PRO A 102 -1.38 0.75 0.26
C PRO A 102 -0.88 -0.67 -0.04
N HIS A 103 -1.78 -1.55 -0.51
CA HIS A 103 -1.48 -2.97 -0.71
C HIS A 103 -0.80 -3.61 0.51
N PHE A 104 -1.29 -3.28 1.71
CA PHE A 104 -0.69 -3.76 2.96
C PHE A 104 -1.12 -5.19 3.28
N PHE A 105 -2.43 -5.47 3.26
CA PHE A 105 -2.94 -6.78 3.65
C PHE A 105 -2.76 -7.88 2.59
N ASP A 106 -2.32 -7.53 1.38
CA ASP A 106 -1.99 -8.46 0.30
C ASP A 106 -0.47 -8.55 0.05
N ARG A 107 0.22 -7.46 -0.30
CA ARG A 107 1.61 -7.49 -0.78
C ARG A 107 2.65 -7.09 0.27
N ASN A 108 2.35 -6.09 1.08
CA ASN A 108 3.33 -5.42 1.93
C ASN A 108 3.18 -5.74 3.43
N TYR A 109 2.54 -6.85 3.78
CA TYR A 109 2.21 -7.19 5.17
C TYR A 109 3.45 -7.35 6.07
N GLU A 110 4.55 -7.83 5.48
CA GLU A 110 5.83 -8.05 6.16
C GLU A 110 6.49 -6.75 6.65
N ARG A 111 6.12 -5.59 6.10
CA ARG A 111 6.64 -4.29 6.53
C ARG A 111 6.12 -3.85 7.89
N GLY A 112 5.11 -4.54 8.41
CA GLY A 112 4.54 -4.32 9.75
C GLY A 112 3.56 -3.14 9.84
N LEU A 113 2.81 -3.10 10.94
CA LEU A 113 1.77 -2.11 11.18
C LEU A 113 2.31 -0.67 11.35
N ALA A 114 3.55 -0.52 11.80
CA ALA A 114 4.19 0.78 11.92
C ALA A 114 4.33 1.45 10.54
N TRP A 115 4.84 0.71 9.56
CA TRP A 115 4.93 1.17 8.18
C TRP A 115 3.55 1.54 7.61
N TYR A 116 2.55 0.69 7.85
CA TYR A 116 1.19 0.93 7.38
C TYR A 116 0.57 2.19 7.99
N ARG A 117 0.75 2.42 9.29
CA ARG A 117 0.31 3.64 9.99
C ARG A 117 0.99 4.89 9.42
N ASP A 118 2.25 4.80 9.00
CA ASP A 118 2.98 5.94 8.46
C ASP A 118 2.46 6.39 7.08
N LEU A 119 1.78 5.53 6.34
CA LEU A 119 1.07 5.91 5.11
C LEU A 119 -0.20 6.72 5.38
N MET A 120 -0.76 6.64 6.59
CA MET A 120 -2.02 7.27 6.91
C MET A 120 -1.88 8.80 7.00
N PRO A 121 -2.88 9.56 6.51
CA PRO A 121 -2.90 11.00 6.72
C PRO A 121 -3.03 11.31 8.22
N ARG A 122 -2.53 12.48 8.63
CA ARG A 122 -2.82 12.98 9.98
C ARG A 122 -4.31 13.32 10.08
N THR A 123 -4.92 12.93 11.19
CA THR A 123 -6.33 13.17 11.49
C THR A 123 -6.49 13.81 12.85
N LEU A 124 -7.51 14.66 12.97
CA LEU A 124 -7.96 15.24 14.23
C LEU A 124 -8.85 14.24 14.99
N GLU A 125 -9.18 14.59 16.24
CA GLU A 125 -10.23 13.90 16.99
C GLU A 125 -11.57 13.97 16.23
N GLY A 126 -12.33 12.88 16.23
CA GLY A 126 -13.61 12.79 15.50
C GLY A 126 -13.48 12.38 14.03
N GLN A 127 -12.33 12.61 13.39
CA GLN A 127 -12.13 12.22 12.00
C GLN A 127 -11.88 10.71 11.81
N ILE A 128 -12.37 10.20 10.69
CA ILE A 128 -12.22 8.81 10.26
C ILE A 128 -11.08 8.73 9.23
N THR A 129 -10.10 7.89 9.54
CA THR A 129 -9.04 7.48 8.62
C THR A 129 -9.52 6.31 7.78
N MET A 130 -9.35 6.41 6.46
CA MET A 130 -9.75 5.38 5.51
C MET A 130 -8.64 5.03 4.52
N GLU A 131 -8.72 3.82 3.98
CA GLU A 131 -7.92 3.41 2.83
C GLU A 131 -8.77 2.56 1.88
N LYS A 132 -8.24 2.35 0.67
CA LYS A 132 -8.89 1.60 -0.39
C LYS A 132 -7.88 0.73 -1.10
N THR A 133 -8.12 -0.57 -1.08
CA THR A 133 -7.36 -1.54 -1.87
C THR A 133 -8.29 -2.64 -2.35
N PRO A 134 -8.75 -2.60 -3.62
CA PRO A 134 -9.80 -3.49 -4.11
C PRO A 134 -9.41 -4.97 -4.20
N SER A 135 -8.11 -5.29 -4.16
CA SER A 135 -7.61 -6.67 -4.19
C SER A 135 -7.88 -7.41 -2.88
N TYR A 136 -8.06 -6.71 -1.75
CA TYR A 136 -8.28 -7.36 -0.45
C TYR A 136 -9.50 -8.29 -0.44
N PHE A 137 -10.54 -7.97 -1.20
CA PHE A 137 -11.74 -8.81 -1.32
C PHE A 137 -11.46 -10.22 -1.82
N VAL A 138 -10.41 -10.40 -2.64
CA VAL A 138 -10.02 -11.71 -3.20
C VAL A 138 -8.74 -12.28 -2.55
N THR A 139 -8.11 -11.55 -1.63
CA THR A 139 -6.94 -12.01 -0.89
C THR A 139 -7.38 -12.89 0.28
N LYS A 140 -6.98 -14.16 0.26
CA LYS A 140 -7.38 -15.17 1.24
C LYS A 140 -6.99 -14.80 2.69
N GLU A 141 -5.81 -14.21 2.87
CA GLU A 141 -5.26 -13.88 4.19
C GLU A 141 -5.78 -12.54 4.74
N ALA A 142 -6.33 -11.67 3.88
CA ALA A 142 -6.71 -10.31 4.26
C ALA A 142 -7.75 -10.25 5.39
N PRO A 143 -8.82 -11.08 5.43
CA PRO A 143 -9.79 -11.04 6.52
C PRO A 143 -9.16 -11.30 7.90
N ALA A 144 -8.28 -12.31 7.99
CA ALA A 144 -7.60 -12.67 9.23
C ALA A 144 -6.65 -11.55 9.69
N ARG A 145 -5.89 -10.96 8.76
CA ARG A 145 -4.95 -9.87 9.03
C ARG A 145 -5.65 -8.56 9.41
N ILE A 146 -6.77 -8.22 8.78
CA ILE A 146 -7.56 -7.04 9.16
C ILE A 146 -8.17 -7.23 10.55
N SER A 147 -8.70 -8.43 10.83
CA SER A 147 -9.26 -8.75 12.15
C SER A 147 -8.21 -8.75 13.26
N SER A 148 -6.95 -9.12 12.97
CA SER A 148 -5.86 -9.10 13.95
C SER A 148 -5.40 -7.67 14.26
N MET A 149 -5.48 -6.75 13.29
CA MET A 149 -5.23 -5.33 13.52
C MET A 149 -6.29 -4.71 14.44
N SER A 150 -7.57 -4.87 14.10
CA SER A 150 -8.68 -4.41 14.94
C SER A 150 -9.98 -5.10 14.54
N LYS A 151 -10.63 -5.74 15.52
CA LYS A 151 -11.96 -6.36 15.34
C LYS A 151 -13.08 -5.32 15.11
N GLY A 152 -12.82 -4.04 15.41
CA GLY A 152 -13.77 -2.94 15.19
C GLY A 152 -13.68 -2.29 13.80
N THR A 153 -12.79 -2.79 12.93
CA THR A 153 -12.60 -2.23 11.59
C THR A 153 -13.87 -2.40 10.75
N LYS A 154 -14.39 -1.30 10.20
CA LYS A 154 -15.55 -1.32 9.30
C LYS A 154 -15.11 -1.64 7.87
N LEU A 155 -15.83 -2.53 7.20
CA LEU A 155 -15.51 -2.95 5.83
C LEU A 155 -16.58 -2.45 4.87
N ILE A 156 -16.14 -1.87 3.75
CA ILE A 156 -17.02 -1.37 2.68
C ILE A 156 -16.70 -2.15 1.41
N VAL A 157 -17.75 -2.66 0.76
CA VAL A 157 -17.65 -3.33 -0.54
C VAL A 157 -18.53 -2.60 -1.54
N VAL A 158 -17.91 -2.08 -2.60
CA VAL A 158 -18.60 -1.47 -3.73
C VAL A 158 -18.79 -2.56 -4.78
N VAL A 159 -20.02 -3.02 -4.94
CA VAL A 159 -20.40 -4.05 -5.89
C VAL A 159 -20.89 -3.44 -7.20
N ARG A 160 -20.73 -4.20 -8.28
CA ARG A 160 -21.22 -3.90 -9.63
C ARG A 160 -21.77 -5.18 -10.23
N ASP A 161 -22.69 -5.05 -11.20
CA ASP A 161 -23.13 -6.17 -12.02
C ASP A 161 -21.93 -7.03 -12.51
N PRO A 162 -21.88 -8.35 -12.23
CA PRO A 162 -20.70 -9.17 -12.50
C PRO A 162 -20.28 -9.22 -13.98
N VAL A 163 -21.24 -9.16 -14.91
CA VAL A 163 -20.98 -9.21 -16.35
C VAL A 163 -20.28 -7.93 -16.79
N THR A 164 -20.87 -6.77 -16.46
CA THR A 164 -20.25 -5.48 -16.79
C THR A 164 -18.95 -5.24 -16.03
N ARG A 165 -18.82 -5.77 -14.80
CA ARG A 165 -17.57 -5.75 -14.04
C ARG A 165 -16.47 -6.53 -14.76
N ALA A 166 -16.77 -7.73 -15.24
CA ALA A 166 -15.80 -8.57 -15.96
C ALA A 166 -15.35 -7.92 -17.29
N ILE A 167 -16.28 -7.37 -18.07
CA ILE A 167 -15.96 -6.60 -19.29
C ILE A 167 -15.06 -5.40 -18.94
N SER A 168 -15.38 -4.69 -17.86
CA SER A 168 -14.58 -3.55 -17.40
C SER A 168 -13.18 -3.95 -16.90
N ASP A 169 -13.03 -5.19 -16.41
CA ASP A 169 -11.75 -5.75 -15.97
C ASP A 169 -10.86 -6.09 -17.16
N TYR A 170 -11.45 -6.67 -18.21
CA TYR A 170 -10.78 -6.99 -19.47
C TYR A 170 -10.31 -5.76 -20.26
N THR A 171 -11.06 -4.66 -20.19
CA THR A 171 -10.79 -3.43 -20.97
C THR A 171 -9.76 -2.48 -20.35
N GLN A 172 -9.17 -2.83 -19.19
CA GLN A 172 -8.26 -1.96 -18.42
C GLN A 172 -6.86 -2.55 -18.37
#